data_AF-A0A484K798-F1
#
_entry.id   AF-A0A484K798-F1
#
_cell.length_a   1.000
_cell.length_b   1.000
_cell.length_c   1.000
_cell.angle_alpha   90.00
_cell.angle_beta   90.00
_cell.angle_gamma   90.00
#
_symmetry.space_group_name_H-M   'P 1'
#
loop_
_entity.id
_entity.type
_entity.pdbx_description
1 polymer ?
#
loop_
_entity_poly.entity_id
_entity_poly.type
_entity_poly.pdbx_seq_one_letter_code
_entity_poly.pdbx_strand_id
1 'polypeptide(L)'
;MDQWVQNPMAHTALDDILPCVDNATAQETLRKSKEVTYQLCDVNNKFITTVSNNNFPPNSRPFYYNQSGPRLPTLCNPFHADLTARPCDPGEVHLSNATKVWNKYVCQVSSSDICTTSGRLTPKIYSQMAAAVNVSYGLYHYGQFLTDLQNCDFVRVTFSKIYTNYCPGLRHYSQWVYAGLVVVAVAVMLSLTFWVLYGRERRHRIYTKNHKEKQRGED
;
A
#
# COMPACT_ATOMS: atom_id res chain seq x y z
N MET A 1 -16.71 11.16 2.34
CA MET A 1 -15.36 11.58 2.79
C MET A 1 -15.40 12.16 4.19
N ASP A 2 -16.06 13.31 4.43
CA ASP A 2 -16.12 13.94 5.76
C ASP A 2 -16.71 13.04 6.88
N GLN A 3 -17.79 12.31 6.58
CA GLN A 3 -18.39 11.35 7.52
C GLN A 3 -17.41 10.26 8.01
N TRP A 4 -16.50 9.80 7.14
CA TRP A 4 -15.47 8.82 7.48
C TRP A 4 -14.31 9.47 8.27
N VAL A 5 -13.93 10.71 7.93
CA VAL A 5 -12.91 11.47 8.70
C VAL A 5 -13.36 11.71 10.14
N GLN A 6 -14.65 11.91 10.36
CA GLN A 6 -15.23 12.11 11.70
C GLN A 6 -15.45 10.78 12.43
N ASN A 7 -15.82 9.71 11.72
CA ASN A 7 -16.14 8.40 12.29
C ASN A 7 -15.45 7.27 11.50
N PRO A 8 -14.12 7.09 11.63
CA PRO A 8 -13.34 6.15 10.82
C PRO A 8 -13.63 4.67 11.16
N MET A 9 -14.18 4.41 12.34
CA MET A 9 -14.55 3.07 12.82
C MET A 9 -16.03 2.73 12.55
N ALA A 10 -16.79 3.63 11.92
CA ALA A 10 -18.17 3.39 11.55
C ALA A 10 -18.23 2.77 10.14
N HIS A 11 -19.17 1.84 9.93
CA HIS A 11 -19.44 1.31 8.60
C HIS A 11 -19.88 2.43 7.66
N THR A 12 -18.95 2.83 6.80
CA THR A 12 -19.18 3.79 5.73
C THR A 12 -18.74 3.17 4.42
N ALA A 13 -19.15 3.73 3.29
CA ALA A 13 -18.70 3.27 1.97
C ALA A 13 -17.17 3.31 1.75
N LEU A 14 -16.40 3.92 2.67
CA LEU A 14 -14.94 4.00 2.64
C LEU A 14 -14.24 3.01 3.59
N ASP A 15 -14.96 2.42 4.53
CA ASP A 15 -14.45 1.45 5.52
C ASP A 15 -13.97 0.15 4.83
N ASP A 16 -14.74 -0.33 3.84
CA ASP A 16 -14.42 -1.54 3.06
C ASP A 16 -13.14 -1.44 2.21
N ILE A 17 -12.65 -0.21 1.93
CA ILE A 17 -11.48 0.05 1.08
C ILE A 17 -10.25 0.41 1.93
N LEU A 18 -10.48 0.98 3.12
CA LEU A 18 -9.44 1.52 4.01
C LEU A 18 -9.61 0.92 5.41
N PRO A 19 -9.24 -0.34 5.63
CA PRO A 19 -9.33 -0.97 6.95
C PRO A 19 -8.31 -0.31 7.89
N CYS A 20 -8.77 0.70 8.61
CA CYS A 20 -8.00 1.34 9.67
C CYS A 20 -7.91 0.38 10.85
N VAL A 21 -6.70 0.24 11.39
CA VAL A 21 -6.56 -0.36 12.73
C VAL A 21 -6.42 0.75 13.76
N ASP A 22 -6.75 0.42 15.00
CA ASP A 22 -6.50 1.33 16.11
C ASP A 22 -4.99 1.48 16.40
N ASN A 23 -4.64 2.59 17.03
CA ASN A 23 -3.25 2.93 17.35
C ASN A 23 -2.56 1.89 18.24
N ALA A 24 -3.29 1.21 19.14
CA ALA A 24 -2.68 0.18 19.97
C ALA A 24 -2.29 -1.04 19.12
N THR A 25 -3.16 -1.46 18.19
CA THR A 25 -2.89 -2.55 17.25
C THR A 25 -1.74 -2.22 16.29
N ALA A 26 -1.66 -0.98 15.80
CA ALA A 26 -0.54 -0.57 14.95
C ALA A 26 0.78 -0.52 15.73
N GLN A 27 0.79 0.02 16.95
CA GLN A 27 1.99 0.01 17.80
C GLN A 27 2.44 -1.42 18.15
N GLU A 28 1.50 -2.32 18.40
CA GLU A 28 1.80 -3.73 18.60
C GLU A 28 2.37 -4.37 17.33
N THR A 29 1.84 -4.03 16.16
CA THR A 29 2.36 -4.47 14.86
C THR A 29 3.80 -4.00 14.65
N LEU A 30 4.10 -2.73 14.96
CA LEU A 30 5.46 -2.19 14.93
C LEU A 30 6.37 -2.93 15.90
N ARG A 31 5.92 -3.17 17.13
CA ARG A 31 6.68 -3.91 18.14
C ARG A 31 6.99 -5.32 17.66
N LYS A 32 6.01 -6.00 17.05
CA LYS A 32 6.19 -7.33 16.45
C LYS A 32 7.13 -7.32 15.26
N SER A 33 7.09 -6.29 14.42
CA SER A 33 8.05 -6.10 13.33
C SER A 33 9.49 -5.98 13.86
N LYS A 34 9.71 -5.20 14.92
CA LYS A 34 11.02 -5.11 15.61
C LYS A 34 11.45 -6.44 16.22
N GLU A 35 10.52 -7.16 16.85
CA GLU A 35 10.76 -8.48 17.46
C GLU A 35 11.20 -9.51 16.40
N VAL A 36 10.50 -9.58 15.26
CA VAL A 36 10.86 -10.48 14.15
C VAL A 36 12.21 -10.08 13.56
N THR A 37 12.47 -8.79 13.36
CA THR A 37 13.76 -8.29 12.87
C THR A 37 14.90 -8.72 13.81
N TYR A 38 14.72 -8.54 15.12
CA TYR A 38 15.68 -8.95 16.13
C TYR A 38 15.95 -10.45 16.07
N GLN A 39 14.89 -11.28 16.05
CA GLN A 39 15.01 -12.74 16.04
C GLN A 39 15.69 -13.25 14.76
N LEU A 40 15.36 -12.70 13.59
CA LEU A 40 16.00 -13.10 12.32
C LEU A 40 17.49 -12.74 12.32
N CYS A 41 17.86 -11.57 12.85
CA CYS A 41 19.26 -11.19 12.98
C CYS A 41 20.01 -12.10 13.95
N ASP A 42 19.38 -12.43 15.09
CA ASP A 42 19.96 -13.32 16.10
C ASP A 42 20.15 -14.76 15.57
N VAL A 43 19.16 -15.31 14.86
CA VAL A 43 19.26 -16.63 14.23
C VAL A 43 20.43 -16.68 13.23
N ASN A 44 20.57 -15.65 12.40
CA ASN A 44 21.72 -15.54 11.49
C ASN A 44 23.03 -15.49 12.30
N ASN A 45 23.14 -14.62 13.30
CA ASN A 45 24.36 -14.50 14.11
C ASN A 45 24.72 -15.78 14.87
N LYS A 46 23.72 -16.48 15.39
CA LYS A 46 23.89 -17.77 16.04
C LYS A 46 24.38 -18.80 15.03
N PHE A 47 23.81 -18.86 13.83
CA PHE A 47 24.32 -19.73 12.77
C PHE A 47 25.78 -19.38 12.39
N ILE A 48 26.11 -18.11 12.27
CA ILE A 48 27.46 -17.65 11.93
C ILE A 48 28.48 -18.09 12.97
N THR A 49 28.20 -17.82 14.24
CA THR A 49 29.13 -18.09 15.34
C THR A 49 29.22 -19.57 15.69
N THR A 50 28.10 -20.30 15.64
CA THR A 50 28.05 -21.72 16.06
C THR A 50 28.27 -22.71 14.93
N VAL A 51 27.91 -22.35 13.69
CA VAL A 51 28.02 -23.25 12.53
C VAL A 51 29.10 -22.77 11.56
N SER A 52 28.91 -21.60 10.93
CA SER A 52 29.78 -21.16 9.82
C SER A 52 31.22 -20.86 10.22
N ASN A 53 31.45 -20.34 11.42
CA ASN A 53 32.79 -20.01 11.93
C ASN A 53 33.44 -21.14 12.74
N ASN A 54 32.72 -22.24 12.98
CA ASN A 54 33.20 -23.39 13.74
C ASN A 54 33.67 -24.52 12.82
N ASN A 55 34.87 -25.04 13.08
CA ASN A 55 35.43 -26.14 12.31
C ASN A 55 34.95 -27.48 12.89
N PHE A 56 33.89 -28.05 12.32
CA PHE A 56 33.37 -29.35 12.71
C PHE A 56 34.24 -30.50 12.20
N PRO A 57 34.33 -31.65 12.91
CA PRO A 57 34.94 -32.86 12.37
C PRO A 57 34.04 -33.54 11.31
N PRO A 58 34.60 -34.39 10.42
CA PRO A 58 33.86 -35.04 9.35
C PRO A 58 32.63 -35.85 9.77
N ASN A 59 32.63 -36.36 11.01
CA ASN A 59 31.57 -37.22 11.56
C ASN A 59 30.35 -36.43 12.06
N SER A 60 30.45 -35.10 12.23
CA SER A 60 29.36 -34.24 12.71
C SER A 60 28.46 -33.73 11.58
N ARG A 61 27.91 -34.66 10.79
CA ARG A 61 26.82 -34.32 9.85
C ARG A 61 25.54 -34.04 10.64
N PRO A 62 24.70 -33.05 10.25
CA PRO A 62 24.75 -32.26 9.02
C PRO A 62 25.60 -30.97 9.11
N PHE A 63 26.22 -30.67 10.25
CA PHE A 63 26.97 -29.43 10.47
C PHE A 63 28.33 -29.37 9.77
N TYR A 64 28.87 -30.53 9.39
CA TYR A 64 30.11 -30.64 8.64
C TYR A 64 29.90 -30.51 7.12
N TYR A 65 30.49 -29.47 6.52
CA TYR A 65 30.52 -29.25 5.06
C TYR A 65 31.88 -28.78 4.50
N ASN A 66 32.99 -29.11 5.20
CA ASN A 66 34.38 -28.74 4.87
C ASN A 66 34.61 -27.24 4.65
N GLN A 67 34.42 -26.46 5.72
CA GLN A 67 34.57 -25.01 5.67
C GLN A 67 36.05 -24.61 5.54
N SER A 68 36.34 -23.71 4.60
CA SER A 68 37.69 -23.14 4.40
C SER A 68 37.61 -21.61 4.31
N GLY A 69 38.71 -20.90 4.47
CA GLY A 69 38.72 -19.44 4.36
C GLY A 69 38.36 -18.65 5.63
N PRO A 70 38.34 -17.30 5.50
CA PRO A 70 38.27 -16.38 6.64
C PRO A 70 36.92 -16.44 7.35
N ARG A 71 36.91 -16.09 8.64
CA ARG A 71 35.69 -16.05 9.45
C ARG A 71 34.69 -15.06 8.85
N LEU A 72 33.43 -15.48 8.79
CA LEU A 72 32.34 -14.65 8.33
C LEU A 72 32.01 -13.61 9.43
N PRO A 73 31.90 -12.32 9.07
CA PRO A 73 31.50 -11.29 10.02
C PRO A 73 30.01 -11.44 10.38
N THR A 74 29.68 -11.10 11.63
CA THR A 74 28.31 -11.14 12.15
C THR A 74 27.46 -10.02 11.55
N LEU A 75 26.16 -10.25 11.51
CA LEU A 75 25.16 -9.26 11.14
C LEU A 75 24.93 -8.29 12.30
N CYS A 76 24.88 -7.00 12.00
CA CYS A 76 24.43 -6.01 12.96
C CYS A 76 22.93 -6.19 13.22
N ASN A 77 22.58 -6.49 14.46
CA ASN A 77 21.20 -6.40 14.93
C ASN A 77 20.92 -4.94 15.32
N PRO A 78 19.94 -4.27 14.67
CA PRO A 78 19.62 -2.88 14.97
C PRO A 78 18.89 -2.69 16.31
N PHE A 79 18.53 -3.79 16.98
CA PHE A 79 17.80 -3.78 18.25
C PHE A 79 18.52 -4.57 19.34
N HIS A 80 18.35 -4.10 20.58
CA HIS A 80 18.61 -4.88 21.78
C HIS A 80 17.47 -5.89 22.03
N ALA A 81 17.67 -6.81 23.00
CA ALA A 81 16.66 -7.81 23.37
C ALA A 81 15.36 -7.19 23.94
N ASP A 82 15.44 -5.97 24.47
CA ASP A 82 14.30 -5.16 24.92
C ASP A 82 13.67 -4.31 23.79
N LEU A 83 14.11 -4.53 22.54
CA LEU A 83 13.67 -3.84 21.31
C LEU A 83 14.05 -2.36 21.23
N THR A 84 14.94 -1.88 22.10
CA THR A 84 15.53 -0.54 21.98
C THR A 84 16.54 -0.49 20.84
N ALA A 85 16.68 0.66 20.19
CA ALA A 85 17.58 0.83 19.05
C ALA A 85 19.05 0.74 19.51
N ARG A 86 19.88 0.08 18.71
CA ARG A 86 21.29 -0.18 19.02
C ARG A 86 22.18 0.20 17.84
N PRO A 87 23.31 0.89 18.07
CA PRO A 87 24.34 1.06 17.04
C PRO A 87 25.07 -0.26 16.76
N CYS A 88 25.58 -0.44 15.54
CA CYS A 88 26.37 -1.62 15.20
C CYS A 88 27.74 -1.57 15.88
N ASP A 89 28.21 -2.72 16.37
CA ASP A 89 29.55 -2.85 16.94
C ASP A 89 30.63 -2.94 15.85
N PRO A 90 31.88 -2.58 16.16
CA PRO A 90 33.00 -2.75 15.23
C PRO A 90 33.12 -4.21 14.75
N GLY A 91 33.10 -4.40 13.42
CA GLY A 91 33.21 -5.72 12.79
C GLY A 91 31.86 -6.38 12.43
N GLU A 92 30.74 -5.80 12.88
CA GLU A 92 29.42 -6.20 12.41
C GLU A 92 29.10 -5.60 11.04
N VAL A 93 28.29 -6.31 10.25
CA VAL A 93 27.84 -5.85 8.94
C VAL A 93 26.41 -5.35 9.02
N HIS A 94 26.18 -4.13 8.55
CA HIS A 94 24.84 -3.56 8.48
C HIS A 94 23.93 -4.32 7.50
N LEU A 95 22.63 -4.41 7.81
CA LEU A 95 21.60 -5.11 7.01
C LEU A 95 21.64 -4.73 5.51
N SER A 96 21.85 -3.46 5.19
CA SER A 96 21.90 -2.96 3.80
C SER A 96 23.07 -3.51 2.97
N ASN A 97 24.18 -3.89 3.61
CA ASN A 97 25.41 -4.32 2.94
C ASN A 97 25.73 -5.80 3.18
N ALA A 98 25.02 -6.48 4.09
CA ALA A 98 25.33 -7.83 4.54
C ALA A 98 25.41 -8.85 3.41
N THR A 99 24.44 -8.86 2.49
CA THR A 99 24.44 -9.78 1.33
C THR A 99 25.68 -9.59 0.46
N LYS A 100 26.05 -8.34 0.16
CA LYS A 100 27.23 -8.01 -0.64
C LYS A 100 28.53 -8.42 0.03
N VAL A 101 28.63 -8.26 1.36
CA VAL A 101 29.82 -8.67 2.13
C VAL A 101 29.91 -10.19 2.20
N TRP A 102 28.84 -10.87 2.57
CA TRP A 102 28.80 -12.33 2.71
C TRP A 102 28.98 -13.08 1.38
N ASN A 103 28.60 -12.48 0.26
CA ASN A 103 28.83 -13.07 -1.06
C ASN A 103 30.32 -13.40 -1.33
N LYS A 104 31.25 -12.66 -0.70
CA LYS A 104 32.70 -12.89 -0.81
C LYS A 104 33.18 -14.15 -0.08
N TYR A 105 32.34 -14.75 0.76
CA TYR A 105 32.65 -15.93 1.58
C TYR A 105 31.96 -17.19 1.06
N VAL A 106 31.26 -17.07 -0.07
CA VAL A 106 30.57 -18.19 -0.72
C VAL A 106 31.59 -19.04 -1.47
N CYS A 107 31.62 -20.32 -1.14
CA CYS A 107 32.44 -21.31 -1.84
C CYS A 107 31.67 -21.92 -3.03
N GLN A 108 32.40 -22.40 -4.02
CA GLN A 108 31.91 -23.41 -4.95
C GLN A 108 31.76 -24.75 -4.23
N VAL A 109 30.72 -25.51 -4.56
CA VAL A 109 30.40 -26.79 -3.90
C VAL A 109 30.52 -27.97 -4.87
N SER A 110 30.87 -29.14 -4.34
CA SER A 110 30.79 -30.43 -5.04
C SER A 110 29.34 -30.93 -5.12
N SER A 111 29.13 -32.08 -5.79
CA SER A 111 27.83 -32.79 -5.80
C SER A 111 27.33 -33.22 -4.42
N SER A 112 28.20 -33.20 -3.40
CA SER A 112 27.89 -33.55 -2.02
C SER A 112 27.72 -32.32 -1.09
N ASP A 113 27.52 -31.12 -1.65
CA ASP A 113 27.38 -29.84 -0.92
C ASP A 113 28.60 -29.46 -0.05
N ILE A 114 29.78 -29.97 -0.41
CA ILE A 114 31.04 -29.70 0.28
C ILE A 114 31.78 -28.58 -0.45
N CYS A 115 32.31 -27.58 0.27
CA CYS A 115 33.11 -26.52 -0.33
C CYS A 115 34.38 -27.10 -1.01
N THR A 116 34.58 -26.79 -2.29
CA THR A 116 35.79 -27.13 -3.07
C THR A 116 36.80 -25.99 -3.13
N THR A 117 36.33 -24.76 -2.94
CA THR A 117 37.13 -23.52 -2.92
C THR A 117 37.08 -22.89 -1.54
N SER A 118 38.00 -21.97 -1.26
CA SER A 118 38.07 -21.24 0.01
C SER A 118 36.77 -20.46 0.27
N GLY A 119 35.97 -20.89 1.24
CA GLY A 119 34.77 -20.19 1.70
C GLY A 119 34.04 -20.92 2.84
N ARG A 120 33.22 -20.18 3.58
CA ARG A 120 32.50 -20.66 4.78
C ARG A 120 30.99 -20.78 4.60
N LEU A 121 30.48 -20.34 3.44
CA LEU A 121 29.07 -20.43 3.08
C LEU A 121 28.93 -21.24 1.79
N THR A 122 28.03 -22.22 1.79
CA THR A 122 27.57 -22.82 0.54
C THR A 122 26.54 -21.89 -0.13
N PRO A 123 26.33 -21.98 -1.45
CA PRO A 123 25.35 -21.16 -2.15
C PRO A 123 23.93 -21.29 -1.56
N LYS A 124 23.57 -22.50 -1.10
CA LYS A 124 22.29 -22.80 -0.46
C LYS A 124 22.13 -22.11 0.90
N ILE A 125 23.16 -22.14 1.74
CA ILE A 125 23.13 -21.47 3.05
C ILE A 125 23.11 -19.96 2.86
N TYR A 126 23.94 -19.45 1.93
CA TYR A 126 23.98 -18.03 1.60
C TYR A 126 22.62 -17.49 1.16
N SER A 127 21.90 -18.19 0.28
CA SER A 127 20.58 -17.73 -0.19
C SER A 127 19.54 -17.66 0.93
N GLN A 128 19.56 -18.62 1.87
CA GLN A 128 18.69 -18.60 3.05
C GLN A 128 19.02 -17.43 3.99
N MET A 129 20.30 -17.22 4.29
CA MET A 129 20.74 -16.10 5.12
C MET A 129 20.42 -14.75 4.46
N ALA A 130 20.63 -14.64 3.14
CA ALA A 130 20.32 -13.43 2.37
C ALA A 130 18.82 -13.12 2.37
N ALA A 131 17.95 -14.14 2.26
CA ALA A 131 16.51 -13.97 2.36
C ALA A 131 16.11 -13.43 3.74
N ALA A 132 16.68 -13.98 4.82
CA ALA A 132 16.43 -13.51 6.19
C ALA A 132 16.89 -12.05 6.39
N VAL A 133 18.06 -11.67 5.84
CA VAL A 133 18.54 -10.28 5.86
C VAL A 133 17.59 -9.37 5.09
N ASN A 134 17.12 -9.78 3.90
CA ASN A 134 16.26 -8.95 3.07
C ASN A 134 14.90 -8.68 3.74
N VAL A 135 14.32 -9.70 4.39
CA VAL A 135 13.11 -9.55 5.20
C VAL A 135 13.37 -8.62 6.38
N SER A 136 14.46 -8.84 7.12
CA SER A 136 14.85 -8.00 8.26
C SER A 136 15.06 -6.54 7.86
N TYR A 137 15.71 -6.31 6.71
CA TYR A 137 15.90 -4.98 6.13
C TYR A 137 14.57 -4.32 5.79
N GLY A 138 13.65 -5.06 5.14
CA GLY A 138 12.32 -4.54 4.81
C GLY A 138 11.51 -4.15 6.05
N LEU A 139 11.50 -5.02 7.07
CA LEU A 139 10.80 -4.77 8.33
C LEU A 139 11.42 -3.60 9.11
N TYR A 140 12.75 -3.49 9.13
CA TYR A 140 13.46 -2.39 9.78
C TYR A 140 13.25 -1.05 9.07
N HIS A 141 13.40 -1.02 7.74
CA HIS A 141 13.39 0.22 6.97
C HIS A 141 11.97 0.74 6.72
N TYR A 142 11.02 -0.14 6.42
CA TYR A 142 9.64 0.23 6.10
C TYR A 142 8.66 0.10 7.27
N GLY A 143 9.07 -0.51 8.40
CA GLY A 143 8.17 -0.81 9.51
C GLY A 143 7.41 0.40 10.06
N GLN A 144 8.11 1.53 10.26
CA GLN A 144 7.46 2.75 10.76
C GLN A 144 6.44 3.30 9.77
N PHE A 145 6.82 3.43 8.50
CA PHE A 145 5.95 3.92 7.44
C PHE A 145 4.69 3.04 7.28
N LEU A 146 4.85 1.72 7.29
CA LEU A 146 3.72 0.78 7.21
C LEU A 146 2.78 0.89 8.40
N THR A 147 3.32 1.17 9.59
CA THR A 147 2.54 1.40 10.82
C THR A 147 1.74 2.70 10.73
N ASP A 148 2.37 3.77 10.23
CA ASP A 148 1.73 5.07 10.07
C ASP A 148 0.60 5.03 9.02
N LEU A 149 0.73 4.19 7.99
CA LEU A 149 -0.34 3.89 7.04
C LEU A 149 -1.51 3.13 7.70
N GLN A 150 -1.19 2.16 8.56
CA GLN A 150 -2.19 1.34 9.27
C GLN A 150 -3.09 2.17 10.18
N ASN A 151 -2.52 3.18 10.83
CA ASN A 151 -3.23 4.06 11.77
C ASN A 151 -4.24 5.00 11.13
N CYS A 152 -4.34 5.04 9.80
CA CYS A 152 -5.23 5.91 9.04
C CYS A 152 -5.11 7.41 9.30
N ASP A 153 -4.21 7.87 10.18
CA ASP A 153 -3.94 9.28 10.40
C ASP A 153 -3.53 9.97 9.11
N PHE A 154 -2.69 9.31 8.31
CA PHE A 154 -2.30 9.81 6.99
C PHE A 154 -3.53 10.04 6.08
N VAL A 155 -4.42 9.06 6.00
CA VAL A 155 -5.62 9.11 5.14
C VAL A 155 -6.61 10.14 5.67
N ARG A 156 -6.80 10.20 6.99
CA ARG A 156 -7.67 11.15 7.67
C ARG A 156 -7.23 12.59 7.45
N VAL A 157 -5.94 12.88 7.62
CA VAL A 157 -5.36 14.21 7.36
C VAL A 157 -5.51 14.57 5.88
N THR A 158 -5.27 13.62 4.98
CA THR A 158 -5.37 13.85 3.53
C THR A 158 -6.82 14.14 3.12
N PHE A 159 -7.78 13.33 3.56
CA PHE A 159 -9.20 13.54 3.25
C PHE A 159 -9.76 14.80 3.91
N SER A 160 -9.31 15.14 5.12
CA SER A 160 -9.64 16.41 5.74
C SER A 160 -9.17 17.59 4.86
N LYS A 161 -7.92 17.59 4.41
CA LYS A 161 -7.40 18.63 3.50
C LYS A 161 -8.13 18.69 2.17
N ILE A 162 -8.48 17.54 1.59
CA ILE A 162 -9.24 17.49 0.33
C ILE A 162 -10.63 18.10 0.53
N TYR A 163 -11.30 17.71 1.62
CA TYR A 163 -12.62 18.22 1.95
C TYR A 163 -12.60 19.73 2.20
N THR A 164 -11.65 20.24 2.98
CA THR A 164 -11.61 21.67 3.29
C THR A 164 -11.24 22.52 2.07
N ASN A 165 -10.32 22.05 1.22
CA ASN A 165 -9.75 22.88 0.17
C ASN A 165 -10.49 22.79 -1.16
N TYR A 166 -11.06 21.62 -1.51
CA TYR A 166 -11.59 21.39 -2.85
C TYR A 166 -13.11 21.18 -2.88
N CYS A 167 -13.71 20.57 -1.85
CA CYS A 167 -15.15 20.34 -1.85
C CYS A 167 -16.03 21.60 -1.86
N PRO A 168 -15.70 22.73 -1.19
CA PRO A 168 -16.54 23.92 -1.21
C PRO A 168 -16.66 24.52 -2.60
N GLY A 169 -15.54 24.64 -3.31
CA GLY A 169 -15.50 25.10 -4.70
C GLY A 169 -16.30 24.17 -5.61
N LEU A 170 -16.06 22.87 -5.51
CA LEU A 170 -16.78 21.87 -6.31
C LEU A 170 -18.30 21.92 -6.07
N ARG A 171 -18.73 22.06 -4.81
CA ARG A 171 -20.16 22.17 -4.45
C ARG A 171 -20.77 23.45 -5.00
N HIS A 172 -20.03 24.56 -4.97
CA HIS A 172 -20.52 25.82 -5.51
C HIS A 172 -20.70 25.71 -7.04
N TYR A 173 -19.67 25.28 -7.77
CA TYR A 173 -19.77 25.12 -9.22
C TYR A 173 -20.83 24.10 -9.63
N SER A 174 -21.00 22.99 -8.90
CA SER A 174 -22.06 22.02 -9.20
C SER A 174 -23.46 22.61 -9.01
N GLN A 175 -23.65 23.48 -8.02
CA GLN A 175 -24.91 24.19 -7.81
C GLN A 175 -25.20 25.15 -8.97
N TRP A 176 -24.20 25.88 -9.47
CA TRP A 176 -24.34 26.74 -10.64
C TRP A 176 -24.70 25.96 -11.90
N VAL A 177 -24.04 24.82 -12.13
CA VAL A 177 -24.35 23.93 -13.27
C VAL A 177 -25.77 23.37 -13.15
N TYR A 178 -26.17 22.93 -11.95
CA TYR A 178 -27.52 22.42 -11.70
C TYR A 178 -28.58 23.50 -11.94
N ALA A 179 -28.37 24.72 -11.43
CA ALA A 179 -29.27 25.84 -11.67
C ALA A 179 -29.39 26.16 -13.18
N GLY A 180 -28.27 26.15 -13.91
CA GLY A 180 -28.27 26.30 -15.37
C GLY A 180 -29.08 25.21 -16.08
N LEU A 181 -28.89 23.94 -15.69
CA LEU A 181 -29.66 22.81 -16.22
C LEU A 181 -31.16 22.94 -15.96
N VAL A 182 -31.56 23.38 -14.76
CA VAL A 182 -32.96 23.63 -14.42
C VAL A 182 -33.57 24.72 -15.29
N VAL A 183 -32.85 25.85 -15.49
CA VAL A 183 -33.32 26.95 -16.34
C VAL A 183 -33.52 26.48 -17.80
N VAL A 184 -32.56 25.73 -18.35
CA VAL A 184 -32.67 25.18 -19.71
C VAL A 184 -33.86 24.22 -19.81
N ALA A 185 -34.05 23.34 -18.83
CA ALA A 185 -35.17 22.40 -18.81
C ALA A 185 -36.53 23.14 -18.79
N VAL A 186 -36.66 24.17 -17.96
CA VAL A 186 -37.88 25.00 -17.89
C VAL A 186 -38.13 25.73 -19.20
N ALA A 187 -37.10 26.31 -19.83
CA ALA A 187 -37.22 27.00 -21.10
C ALA A 187 -37.69 26.06 -22.23
N VAL A 188 -37.13 24.84 -22.29
CA VAL A 188 -37.55 23.81 -23.26
C VAL A 188 -39.01 23.43 -23.03
N MET A 189 -39.42 23.17 -21.79
CA MET A 189 -40.82 22.85 -21.46
C MET A 189 -41.76 23.97 -21.88
N LEU A 190 -41.43 25.23 -21.58
CA LEU A 190 -42.23 26.39 -22.01
C LEU A 190 -42.31 26.49 -23.53
N SER A 191 -41.19 26.33 -24.24
CA SER A 191 -41.16 26.37 -25.71
C SER A 191 -42.06 25.31 -26.33
N LEU A 192 -42.06 24.09 -25.78
CA LEU A 192 -42.93 22.99 -26.23
C LEU A 192 -44.41 23.30 -25.95
N THR A 193 -44.73 23.84 -24.76
CA THR A 193 -46.12 24.22 -24.43
C THR A 193 -46.65 25.32 -25.34
N PHE A 194 -45.87 26.38 -25.61
CA PHE A 194 -46.24 27.43 -26.55
C PHE A 194 -46.42 26.90 -27.96
N TRP A 195 -45.54 25.99 -28.41
CA TRP A 195 -45.66 25.36 -29.72
C TRP A 195 -46.95 24.54 -29.86
N VAL A 196 -47.34 23.78 -28.84
CA VAL A 196 -48.60 23.02 -28.82
C VAL A 196 -49.82 23.94 -28.83
N LEU A 197 -49.81 25.00 -28.01
CA LEU A 197 -50.91 25.98 -27.96
C LEU A 197 -51.09 26.69 -29.30
N TYR A 198 -49.99 27.20 -29.87
CA TYR A 198 -50.01 27.84 -31.19
C TYR A 198 -50.47 26.88 -32.29
N GLY A 199 -50.01 25.62 -32.26
CA GLY A 199 -50.46 24.57 -33.19
C GLY A 199 -51.96 24.30 -33.09
N ARG A 200 -52.50 24.27 -31.87
CA ARG A 200 -53.93 24.08 -31.61
C ARG A 200 -54.75 25.27 -32.10
N GLU A 201 -54.32 26.49 -31.80
CA GLU A 201 -55.03 27.71 -32.25
C GLU A 201 -55.00 27.85 -33.77
N ARG A 202 -53.85 27.56 -34.40
CA ARG A 202 -53.71 27.54 -35.87
C ARG A 202 -54.64 26.52 -36.50
N ARG A 203 -54.75 25.30 -35.96
CA ARG A 203 -55.72 24.30 -36.42
C ARG A 203 -57.15 24.81 -36.27
N HIS A 204 -57.53 25.36 -35.11
CA HIS A 204 -58.87 25.94 -34.90
C HIS A 204 -59.19 27.03 -35.94
N ARG A 205 -58.26 27.97 -36.19
CA ARG A 205 -58.44 29.02 -37.21
C ARG A 205 -58.69 28.44 -38.60
N ILE A 206 -57.94 27.40 -38.99
CA ILE A 206 -58.13 26.72 -40.29
C ILE A 206 -59.50 26.01 -40.34
N TYR A 207 -59.89 25.26 -39.31
CA TYR A 207 -61.20 24.61 -39.27
C TYR A 207 -62.37 25.61 -39.33
N THR A 208 -62.30 26.74 -38.61
CA THR A 208 -63.33 27.79 -38.71
C THR A 208 -63.38 28.48 -40.08
N LYS A 209 -62.23 28.64 -40.76
CA LYS A 209 -62.21 29.16 -42.14
C LYS A 209 -62.87 28.18 -43.11
N ASN A 210 -62.51 26.91 -43.04
CA ASN A 210 -63.08 25.89 -43.92
C ASN A 210 -64.59 25.68 -43.68
N HIS A 211 -65.07 25.78 -42.44
CA HIS A 211 -66.51 25.71 -42.13
C HIS A 211 -67.28 26.92 -42.68
N LYS A 212 -66.72 28.12 -42.58
CA LYS A 212 -67.31 29.33 -43.19
C LYS A 212 -67.33 29.27 -44.71
N GLU A 213 -66.28 28.72 -45.33
CA GLU A 213 -66.23 28.52 -46.78
C GLU A 213 -67.25 27.48 -47.24
N LYS A 214 -67.43 26.38 -46.48
CA LYS A 214 -68.44 25.36 -46.78
C LYS A 214 -69.87 25.89 -46.68
N GLN A 215 -70.18 26.67 -45.64
CA GLN A 215 -71.49 27.32 -45.49
C GLN A 215 -71.78 28.34 -46.61
N ARG A 216 -70.76 28.93 -47.23
CA ARG A 216 -70.92 29.91 -48.33
C ARG A 216 -71.12 29.25 -49.70
N GLY A 217 -70.93 27.94 -49.81
CA GLY A 217 -71.13 27.17 -51.04
C GLY A 217 -72.45 26.38 -51.07
N GLU A 218 -73.27 26.49 -50.03
CA GLU A 218 -74.58 25.82 -49.89
C GLU A 218 -75.78 26.79 -49.92
N ASP A 219 -75.53 28.09 -50.14
CA ASP A 219 -76.52 29.13 -50.52
C ASP A 219 -76.38 29.46 -52.01
#